data_AF-A0A1F3KEJ9-F1
#
_entry.id   AF-A0A1F3KEJ9-F1
#
_cell.length_a   1.000
_cell.length_b   1.000
_cell.length_c   1.000
_cell.angle_alpha   90.00
_cell.angle_beta   90.00
_cell.angle_gamma   90.00
#
_symmetry.space_group_name_H-M   'P 1'
#
loop_
_entity.id
_entity.type
_entity.pdbx_description
1 polymer ?
#
loop_
_entity_poly.entity_id
_entity_poly.type
_entity_poly.pdbx_seq_one_letter_code
_entity_poly.pdbx_strand_id
1 'polypeptide(L)'
;MRILIAAPAWAITILIALPLCLQAQETIEHYSQKLTPDERACADFSKPINILSDQNGKYTLVFSDVAKGVVTKAIDIRENNPFAGLGKKTNDPTKDVFILKNKRFKDIFPDFQPEKDSTFWLPADTTSLHKIRMLYSVDASKNRQYAVLAYTLIADEYVCRTQFIALDSAGSEMNRFSFDNIVCGISISDDGRYVAFNFTDRFEDGEEEQVALSGIKIIDIVSNQLIVNKEIKNHNCGVNIYKSIIWVGTRTYINNNNAQVSKHVYFDLKNKKIYTREFDACCLGKLKLFADGVSVSCITGESFRLSFLSDFIVEDLP
;
A
#
# COMPACT_ATOMS: atom_id res chain seq x y z
N MET A 1 -68.20 16.01 5.28
CA MET A 1 -66.96 16.48 5.94
C MET A 1 -65.95 15.33 5.89
N ARG A 2 -65.02 15.33 4.93
CA ARG A 2 -63.95 14.33 4.82
C ARG A 2 -62.71 14.92 5.48
N ILE A 3 -62.26 14.34 6.59
CA ILE A 3 -61.01 14.71 7.23
C ILE A 3 -59.89 13.98 6.48
N LEU A 4 -59.13 14.73 5.70
CA LEU A 4 -57.88 14.27 5.10
C LEU A 4 -56.82 14.33 6.20
N ILE A 5 -56.41 13.19 6.76
CA ILE A 5 -55.25 13.13 7.66
C ILE A 5 -54.02 13.13 6.76
N ALA A 6 -53.37 14.28 6.66
CA ALA A 6 -52.05 14.40 6.04
C ALA A 6 -51.04 13.67 6.94
N ALA A 7 -50.58 12.49 6.51
CA ALA A 7 -49.41 11.88 7.12
C ALA A 7 -48.20 12.80 6.83
N PRO A 8 -47.39 13.15 7.83
CA PRO A 8 -46.29 14.06 7.62
C PRO A 8 -45.19 13.37 6.81
N ALA A 9 -44.50 14.12 5.92
CA ALA A 9 -43.54 13.61 4.95
C ALA A 9 -42.39 12.75 5.56
N TRP A 10 -42.10 12.92 6.85
CA TRP A 10 -41.12 12.08 7.56
C TRP A 10 -41.60 10.63 7.77
N ALA A 11 -42.91 10.38 7.91
CA ALA A 11 -43.47 9.03 8.04
C ALA A 11 -43.36 8.23 6.73
N ILE A 12 -43.47 8.91 5.58
CA ILE A 12 -43.27 8.30 4.25
C ILE A 12 -41.78 7.99 4.02
N THR A 13 -40.88 8.84 4.53
CA THR A 13 -39.42 8.63 4.41
C THR A 13 -38.96 7.40 5.22
N ILE A 14 -39.54 7.18 6.41
CA ILE A 14 -39.26 6.00 7.24
C ILE A 14 -39.80 4.71 6.59
N LEU A 15 -40.98 4.77 5.96
CA LEU A 15 -41.60 3.62 5.27
C LEU A 15 -40.92 3.22 3.96
N ILE A 16 -40.17 4.11 3.31
CA ILE A 16 -39.35 3.79 2.12
C ILE A 16 -37.94 3.33 2.56
N ALA A 17 -37.40 3.85 3.66
CA ALA A 17 -36.10 3.47 4.18
C ALA A 17 -36.09 2.06 4.81
N LEU A 18 -37.14 1.65 5.51
CA LEU A 18 -37.20 0.34 6.17
C LEU A 18 -37.11 -0.86 5.20
N PRO A 19 -37.85 -0.91 4.08
CA PRO A 19 -37.74 -1.99 3.10
C PRO A 19 -36.36 -2.05 2.44
N LEU A 20 -35.73 -0.88 2.20
CA LEU A 20 -34.37 -0.80 1.66
C LEU A 20 -33.32 -1.27 2.67
N CYS A 21 -33.48 -0.96 3.95
CA CYS A 21 -32.61 -1.46 5.03
C CYS A 21 -32.76 -2.98 5.24
N LEU A 22 -33.98 -3.51 5.17
CA LEU A 22 -34.26 -4.95 5.27
C LEU A 22 -33.73 -5.73 4.04
N GLN A 23 -33.90 -5.21 2.82
CA GLN A 23 -33.31 -5.80 1.62
C GLN A 23 -31.77 -5.74 1.62
N ALA A 24 -31.17 -4.66 2.13
CA ALA A 24 -29.72 -4.59 2.30
C ALA A 24 -29.21 -5.59 3.35
N GLN A 25 -29.93 -5.80 4.46
CA GLN A 25 -29.57 -6.80 5.47
C GLN A 25 -29.65 -8.24 4.94
N GLU A 26 -30.73 -8.62 4.25
CA GLU A 26 -30.87 -9.97 3.69
C GLU A 26 -29.83 -10.27 2.59
N THR A 27 -29.40 -9.25 1.84
CA THR A 27 -28.42 -9.44 0.75
C THR A 27 -26.96 -9.37 1.23
N ILE A 28 -26.67 -8.57 2.27
CA ILE A 28 -25.42 -8.70 3.03
C ILE A 28 -25.36 -10.08 3.65
N GLU A 29 -26.42 -10.60 4.27
CA GLU A 29 -26.43 -11.94 4.86
C GLU A 29 -26.12 -13.03 3.81
N HIS A 30 -26.72 -12.97 2.62
CA HIS A 30 -26.48 -13.94 1.55
C HIS A 30 -25.03 -13.97 1.03
N TYR A 31 -24.37 -12.82 0.87
CA TYR A 31 -22.95 -12.78 0.47
C TYR A 31 -21.98 -12.91 1.64
N SER A 32 -22.40 -12.52 2.84
CA SER A 32 -21.66 -12.77 4.07
C SER A 32 -21.45 -14.26 4.25
N GLN A 33 -22.35 -15.14 3.78
CA GLN A 33 -22.15 -16.59 3.82
C GLN A 33 -20.90 -17.07 3.04
N LYS A 34 -20.39 -16.31 2.06
CA LYS A 34 -19.11 -16.60 1.38
C LYS A 34 -17.89 -16.12 2.15
N LEU A 35 -18.09 -15.18 3.07
CA LEU A 35 -17.07 -14.70 4.00
C LEU A 35 -17.14 -15.55 5.27
N THR A 36 -15.97 -15.86 5.81
CA THR A 36 -15.91 -16.40 7.16
C THR A 36 -16.54 -15.40 8.14
N PRO A 37 -17.14 -15.86 9.26
CA PRO A 37 -17.70 -14.96 10.27
C PRO A 37 -16.72 -13.86 10.71
N ASP A 38 -15.43 -14.20 10.82
CA ASP A 38 -14.36 -13.28 11.18
C ASP A 38 -14.13 -12.19 10.11
N GLU A 39 -14.13 -12.57 8.83
CA GLU A 39 -13.99 -11.63 7.72
C GLU A 39 -15.16 -10.61 7.67
N ARG A 40 -16.39 -11.02 8.04
CA ARG A 40 -17.54 -10.11 8.08
C ARG A 40 -17.45 -9.09 9.19
N ALA A 41 -16.98 -9.49 10.37
CA ALA A 41 -16.88 -8.61 11.53
C ALA A 41 -15.95 -7.42 11.27
N CYS A 42 -14.98 -7.59 10.37
CA CYS A 42 -14.01 -6.58 9.98
C CYS A 42 -14.44 -5.72 8.77
N ALA A 43 -15.55 -6.04 8.11
CA ALA A 43 -16.01 -5.36 6.91
C ALA A 43 -16.88 -4.15 7.25
N ASP A 44 -16.51 -2.98 6.72
CA ASP A 44 -17.34 -1.77 6.72
C ASP A 44 -18.08 -1.68 5.38
N PHE A 45 -19.27 -2.27 5.32
CA PHE A 45 -20.12 -2.25 4.12
C PHE A 45 -20.74 -0.88 3.81
N SER A 46 -20.49 0.15 4.64
CA SER A 46 -20.77 1.53 4.25
C SER A 46 -19.76 2.08 3.22
N LYS A 47 -18.69 1.33 2.96
CA LYS A 47 -17.64 1.66 2.00
C LYS A 47 -17.70 0.74 0.77
N PRO A 48 -17.35 1.24 -0.43
CA PRO A 48 -17.42 0.42 -1.63
C PRO A 48 -16.30 -0.61 -1.74
N ILE A 49 -15.16 -0.41 -1.06
CA ILE A 49 -14.08 -1.40 -1.01
C ILE A 49 -13.81 -1.77 0.45
N ASN A 50 -13.57 -3.06 0.71
CA ASN A 50 -13.12 -3.57 1.99
C ASN A 50 -11.87 -4.42 1.79
N ILE A 51 -10.86 -4.20 2.64
CA ILE A 51 -9.67 -5.04 2.74
C ILE A 51 -9.88 -5.93 3.96
N LEU A 52 -10.11 -7.22 3.73
CA LEU A 52 -10.32 -8.19 4.80
C LEU A 52 -9.06 -9.03 4.95
N SER A 53 -8.50 -9.09 6.15
CA SER A 53 -7.42 -10.02 6.46
C SER A 53 -7.97 -11.23 7.21
N ASP A 54 -7.62 -12.44 6.80
CA ASP A 54 -7.83 -13.62 7.64
C ASP A 54 -6.76 -13.72 8.74
N GLN A 55 -6.93 -14.70 9.64
CA GLN A 55 -6.00 -14.97 10.76
C GLN A 55 -4.60 -15.42 10.28
N ASN A 56 -4.44 -15.77 9.00
CA ASN A 56 -3.18 -16.17 8.37
C ASN A 56 -2.55 -15.01 7.57
N GLY A 57 -3.07 -13.78 7.68
CA GLY A 57 -2.58 -12.61 6.96
C GLY A 57 -2.96 -12.60 5.47
N LYS A 58 -3.92 -13.44 5.04
CA LYS A 58 -4.47 -13.42 3.68
C LYS A 58 -5.35 -12.20 3.52
N TYR A 59 -5.10 -11.41 2.50
CA TYR A 59 -5.98 -10.30 2.15
C TYR A 59 -6.99 -10.70 1.06
N THR A 60 -8.25 -10.35 1.28
CA THR A 60 -9.34 -10.40 0.29
C THR A 60 -9.85 -8.99 0.07
N LEU A 61 -9.88 -8.54 -1.18
CA LEU A 61 -10.56 -7.31 -1.57
C LEU A 61 -12.02 -7.60 -1.86
N VAL A 62 -12.92 -6.91 -1.17
CA VAL A 62 -14.37 -7.03 -1.37
C VAL A 62 -14.90 -5.70 -1.89
N PHE A 63 -15.50 -5.74 -3.07
CA PHE A 63 -16.13 -4.61 -3.74
C PHE A 63 -17.64 -4.71 -3.56
N SER A 64 -18.26 -3.60 -3.17
CA SER A 64 -19.66 -3.53 -2.79
C SER A 64 -20.34 -2.36 -3.47
N ASP A 65 -21.54 -2.58 -3.99
CA ASP A 65 -22.46 -1.52 -4.34
C ASP A 65 -23.18 -1.10 -3.06
N VAL A 66 -22.67 -0.03 -2.44
CA VAL A 66 -23.19 0.49 -1.16
C VAL A 66 -24.66 0.89 -1.27
N ALA A 67 -25.10 1.41 -2.42
CA ALA A 67 -26.49 1.83 -2.62
C ALA A 67 -27.45 0.63 -2.64
N LYS A 68 -27.00 -0.50 -3.19
CA LYS A 68 -27.79 -1.74 -3.24
C LYS A 68 -27.57 -2.66 -2.05
N GLY A 69 -26.54 -2.40 -1.23
CA GLY A 69 -26.16 -3.27 -0.12
C GLY A 69 -25.68 -4.66 -0.58
N VAL A 70 -25.02 -4.75 -1.74
CA VAL A 70 -24.59 -6.04 -2.31
C VAL A 70 -23.10 -6.07 -2.60
N VAL A 71 -22.46 -7.23 -2.39
CA VAL A 71 -21.10 -7.48 -2.86
C VAL A 71 -21.16 -7.72 -4.37
N THR A 72 -20.43 -6.91 -5.13
CA THR A 72 -20.35 -7.00 -6.58
C THR A 72 -19.19 -7.87 -7.04
N LYS A 73 -18.07 -7.86 -6.31
CA LYS A 73 -16.86 -8.60 -6.65
C LYS A 73 -16.05 -8.92 -5.38
N ALA A 74 -15.38 -10.06 -5.38
CA ALA A 74 -14.38 -10.39 -4.37
C ALA A 74 -13.12 -10.90 -5.07
N ILE A 75 -11.96 -10.43 -4.63
CA ILE A 75 -10.66 -10.81 -5.17
C ILE A 75 -9.83 -11.33 -4.02
N ASP A 76 -9.63 -12.65 -3.99
CA ASP A 76 -8.55 -13.25 -3.21
C ASP A 76 -7.23 -12.92 -3.90
N ILE A 77 -6.37 -12.20 -3.19
CA ILE A 77 -5.10 -11.70 -3.71
C ILE A 77 -4.17 -12.87 -4.06
N ARG A 78 -4.19 -13.98 -3.31
CA ARG A 78 -3.31 -15.12 -3.60
C ARG A 78 -3.77 -15.91 -4.84
N GLU A 79 -5.07 -16.06 -5.01
CA GLU A 79 -5.65 -16.81 -6.14
C GLU A 79 -5.68 -15.99 -7.44
N ASN A 80 -5.88 -14.67 -7.35
CA ASN A 80 -5.83 -13.75 -8.50
C ASN A 80 -4.44 -13.15 -8.72
N ASN A 81 -3.42 -13.77 -8.12
CA ASN A 81 -2.05 -13.43 -8.37
C ASN A 81 -1.74 -13.61 -9.87
N PRO A 82 -1.22 -12.58 -10.57
CA PRO A 82 -0.81 -12.69 -11.98
C PRO A 82 0.28 -13.75 -12.21
N PHE A 83 0.91 -14.22 -11.14
CA PHE A 83 1.92 -15.27 -11.13
C PHE A 83 1.39 -16.63 -10.64
N ALA A 84 0.08 -16.89 -10.69
CA ALA A 84 -0.54 -18.14 -10.21
C ALA A 84 -0.04 -19.43 -10.90
N GLY A 85 0.80 -19.34 -11.94
CA GLY A 85 1.39 -20.48 -12.67
C GLY A 85 2.87 -20.76 -12.38
N LEU A 86 3.47 -20.18 -11.33
CA LEU A 86 4.92 -20.31 -11.08
C LEU A 86 5.37 -21.74 -10.76
N GLY A 87 4.60 -22.52 -10.02
CA GLY A 87 4.97 -23.89 -9.67
C GLY A 87 4.20 -24.42 -8.47
N LYS A 88 4.74 -25.46 -7.83
CA LYS A 88 4.12 -26.02 -6.61
C LYS A 88 4.48 -25.14 -5.42
N LYS A 89 3.48 -24.61 -4.72
CA LYS A 89 3.65 -23.92 -3.44
C LYS A 89 4.20 -24.89 -2.38
N THR A 90 5.15 -24.44 -1.57
CA THR A 90 5.62 -25.19 -0.40
C THR A 90 4.55 -25.19 0.70
N ASN A 91 4.67 -26.09 1.67
CA ASN A 91 3.76 -26.16 2.82
C ASN A 91 4.15 -25.16 3.94
N ASP A 92 4.96 -24.14 3.65
CA ASP A 92 5.31 -23.13 4.64
C ASP A 92 4.09 -22.22 4.90
N PRO A 93 3.53 -22.20 6.13
CA PRO A 93 2.35 -21.39 6.42
C PRO A 93 2.67 -19.89 6.51
N THR A 94 3.94 -19.52 6.64
CA THR A 94 4.40 -18.14 6.88
C THR A 94 4.91 -17.45 5.63
N LYS A 95 5.20 -18.19 4.56
CA LYS A 95 5.78 -17.67 3.33
C LYS A 95 5.17 -18.33 2.10
N ASP A 96 4.77 -17.50 1.14
CA ASP A 96 4.37 -17.99 -0.18
C ASP A 96 5.61 -18.29 -1.02
N VAL A 97 6.19 -19.47 -0.83
CA VAL A 97 7.34 -19.97 -1.61
C VAL A 97 6.86 -20.99 -2.64
N PHE A 98 7.34 -20.83 -3.88
CA PHE A 98 7.02 -21.70 -5.00
C PHE A 98 8.29 -22.37 -5.51
N ILE A 99 8.24 -23.70 -5.67
CA ILE A 99 9.33 -24.48 -6.28
C ILE A 99 9.13 -24.50 -7.79
N LEU A 100 10.16 -24.02 -8.49
CA LEU A 100 10.18 -23.87 -9.93
C LEU A 100 10.81 -25.12 -10.55
N LYS A 101 9.99 -25.98 -11.16
CA LYS A 101 10.45 -27.22 -11.80
C LYS A 101 11.17 -26.92 -13.13
N ASN A 102 12.43 -26.51 -13.07
CA ASN A 102 13.29 -26.17 -14.22
C ASN A 102 12.85 -24.92 -15.03
N LYS A 103 12.08 -24.01 -14.42
CA LYS A 103 11.77 -22.74 -15.10
C LYS A 103 13.02 -21.87 -15.17
N ARG A 104 13.26 -21.26 -16.32
CA ARG A 104 14.37 -20.34 -16.53
C ARG A 104 13.97 -18.93 -16.14
N PHE A 105 14.97 -18.09 -15.88
CA PHE A 105 14.77 -16.69 -15.53
C PHE A 105 13.80 -15.97 -16.48
N LYS A 106 14.05 -16.04 -17.80
CA LYS A 106 13.19 -15.41 -18.81
C LYS A 106 11.76 -15.96 -18.91
N ASP A 107 11.54 -17.20 -18.44
CA ASP A 107 10.19 -17.80 -18.45
C ASP A 107 9.30 -17.18 -17.36
N ILE A 108 9.93 -16.47 -16.42
CA ILE A 108 9.28 -15.83 -15.27
C ILE A 108 9.32 -14.31 -15.41
N PHE A 109 10.43 -13.76 -15.92
CA PHE A 109 10.65 -12.34 -16.10
C PHE A 109 10.97 -12.02 -17.58
N PRO A 110 10.02 -12.22 -18.51
CA PRO A 110 10.30 -12.14 -19.95
C PRO A 110 10.75 -10.76 -20.43
N ASP A 111 10.30 -9.70 -19.76
CA ASP A 111 10.61 -8.30 -20.10
C ASP A 111 11.64 -7.68 -19.16
N PHE A 112 12.34 -8.47 -18.36
CA PHE A 112 13.42 -7.97 -17.50
C PHE A 112 14.69 -7.88 -18.33
N GLN A 113 15.34 -6.72 -18.37
CA GLN A 113 16.61 -6.53 -19.05
C GLN A 113 17.71 -6.36 -18.01
N PRO A 114 18.41 -7.45 -17.63
CA PRO A 114 19.39 -7.44 -16.55
C PRO A 114 20.42 -6.31 -16.61
N GLU A 115 20.85 -5.99 -17.83
CA GLU A 115 21.91 -5.03 -18.11
C GLU A 115 21.46 -3.56 -18.00
N LYS A 116 20.14 -3.31 -17.97
CA LYS A 116 19.55 -1.96 -17.88
C LYS A 116 18.81 -1.72 -16.58
N ASP A 117 18.23 -2.77 -16.00
CA ASP A 117 17.23 -2.65 -14.95
C ASP A 117 17.80 -2.96 -13.54
N SER A 118 19.06 -3.39 -13.45
CA SER A 118 19.73 -3.70 -12.18
C SER A 118 21.14 -3.13 -12.12
N THR A 119 21.53 -2.65 -10.95
CA THR A 119 22.89 -2.20 -10.63
C THR A 119 23.81 -3.32 -10.15
N PHE A 120 23.32 -4.58 -10.11
CA PHE A 120 24.06 -5.74 -9.60
C PHE A 120 24.07 -6.90 -10.59
N TRP A 121 24.99 -7.85 -10.37
CA TRP A 121 25.05 -9.09 -11.15
C TRP A 121 23.71 -9.84 -11.08
N LEU A 122 23.24 -10.26 -12.25
CA LEU A 122 22.00 -11.00 -12.40
C LEU A 122 22.25 -12.36 -13.07
N PRO A 123 21.39 -13.36 -12.81
CA PRO A 123 21.44 -14.62 -13.52
C PRO A 123 21.26 -14.40 -15.03
N ALA A 124 21.99 -15.15 -15.85
CA ALA A 124 21.72 -15.19 -17.29
C ALA A 124 20.29 -15.71 -17.56
N ASP A 125 19.71 -15.35 -18.70
CA ASP A 125 18.38 -15.84 -19.12
C ASP A 125 18.25 -17.37 -19.14
N THR A 126 19.38 -18.07 -19.33
CA THR A 126 19.47 -19.52 -19.33
C THR A 126 19.52 -20.13 -17.94
N THR A 127 19.75 -19.33 -16.90
CA THR A 127 19.84 -19.80 -15.52
C THR A 127 18.50 -20.35 -15.07
N SER A 128 18.53 -21.59 -14.59
CA SER A 128 17.39 -22.21 -13.92
C SER A 128 17.22 -21.61 -12.54
N LEU A 129 16.02 -21.16 -12.24
CA LEU A 129 15.65 -20.68 -10.90
C LEU A 129 15.11 -21.86 -10.08
N HIS A 130 15.41 -21.90 -8.79
CA HIS A 130 15.02 -23.01 -7.92
C HIS A 130 13.74 -22.69 -7.14
N LYS A 131 13.71 -21.52 -6.51
CA LYS A 131 12.59 -21.05 -5.69
C LYS A 131 12.25 -19.60 -6.01
N ILE A 132 10.96 -19.28 -5.89
CA ILE A 132 10.51 -17.89 -5.81
C ILE A 132 9.73 -17.71 -4.52
N ARG A 133 10.06 -16.64 -3.80
CA ARG A 133 9.23 -16.11 -2.74
C ARG A 133 8.32 -15.05 -3.34
N MET A 134 7.03 -15.13 -3.03
CA MET A 134 6.06 -14.11 -3.34
C MET A 134 5.73 -13.33 -2.06
N LEU A 135 5.72 -12.01 -2.17
CA LEU A 135 5.10 -11.12 -1.20
C LEU A 135 3.95 -10.39 -1.88
N TYR A 136 2.99 -9.96 -1.09
CA TYR A 136 1.91 -9.11 -1.57
C TYR A 136 1.59 -8.05 -0.53
N SER A 137 1.05 -6.93 -0.98
CA SER A 137 0.61 -5.83 -0.14
C SER A 137 -0.61 -5.18 -0.78
N VAL A 138 -1.48 -4.63 0.06
CA VAL A 138 -2.69 -3.95 -0.38
C VAL A 138 -2.92 -2.71 0.46
N ASP A 139 -3.38 -1.64 -0.18
CA ASP A 139 -3.88 -0.44 0.50
C ASP A 139 -5.08 0.14 -0.27
N ALA A 140 -5.91 0.93 0.43
CA ALA A 140 -7.08 1.57 -0.14
C ALA A 140 -7.16 3.05 0.26
N SER A 141 -7.60 3.87 -0.68
CA SER A 141 -7.86 5.29 -0.44
C SER A 141 -8.80 5.47 0.74
N LYS A 142 -8.72 6.60 1.45
CA LYS A 142 -9.52 6.86 2.66
C LYS A 142 -11.02 6.71 2.46
N ASN A 143 -11.54 7.12 1.29
CA ASN A 143 -12.95 6.96 0.94
C ASN A 143 -13.26 5.59 0.29
N ARG A 144 -12.23 4.77 0.11
CA ARG A 144 -12.27 3.42 -0.44
C ARG A 144 -12.93 3.36 -1.81
N GLN A 145 -12.67 4.38 -2.62
CA GLN A 145 -13.05 4.44 -4.04
C GLN A 145 -12.01 3.79 -4.95
N TYR A 146 -10.79 3.67 -4.44
CA TYR A 146 -9.65 3.11 -5.12
C TYR A 146 -8.86 2.22 -4.18
N ALA A 147 -8.30 1.13 -4.71
CA ALA A 147 -7.40 0.23 -4.03
C ALA A 147 -6.21 -0.12 -4.92
N VAL A 148 -5.07 -0.41 -4.30
CA VAL A 148 -3.86 -0.83 -5.02
C VAL A 148 -3.37 -2.13 -4.42
N LEU A 149 -3.12 -3.10 -5.31
CA LEU A 149 -2.46 -4.35 -5.03
C LEU A 149 -1.02 -4.26 -5.49
N ALA A 150 -0.08 -4.81 -4.73
CA ALA A 150 1.29 -5.03 -5.12
C ALA A 150 1.65 -6.51 -4.94
N TYR A 151 2.22 -7.14 -5.96
CA TYR A 151 2.79 -8.49 -5.91
C TYR A 151 4.28 -8.41 -6.19
N THR A 152 5.10 -8.79 -5.23
CA THR A 152 6.56 -8.83 -5.35
C THR A 152 7.01 -10.28 -5.51
N LEU A 153 7.60 -10.62 -6.63
CA LEU A 153 8.36 -11.85 -6.78
C LEU A 153 9.80 -11.61 -6.40
N ILE A 154 10.39 -12.53 -5.64
CA ILE A 154 11.80 -12.54 -5.26
C ILE A 154 12.36 -13.91 -5.66
N ALA A 155 13.21 -13.93 -6.68
CA ALA A 155 13.84 -15.13 -7.21
C ALA A 155 15.22 -15.32 -6.60
N ASP A 156 15.40 -16.46 -5.91
CA ASP A 156 16.64 -16.91 -5.28
C ASP A 156 17.40 -15.80 -4.48
N GLU A 157 16.69 -14.79 -3.97
CA GLU A 157 17.20 -13.61 -3.21
C GLU A 157 17.98 -12.56 -4.03
N TYR A 158 18.07 -12.70 -5.35
CA TYR A 158 18.85 -11.80 -6.22
C TYR A 158 18.01 -10.85 -7.08
N VAL A 159 16.85 -11.30 -7.53
CA VAL A 159 16.03 -10.56 -8.48
C VAL A 159 14.65 -10.37 -7.92
N CYS A 160 14.16 -9.14 -8.02
CA CYS A 160 12.83 -8.80 -7.61
C CYS A 160 12.07 -8.07 -8.72
N ARG A 161 10.81 -8.44 -8.88
CA ARG A 161 9.85 -7.67 -9.68
C ARG A 161 8.60 -7.49 -8.87
N THR A 162 8.23 -6.24 -8.68
CA THR A 162 6.94 -5.86 -8.11
C THR A 162 6.01 -5.44 -9.23
N GLN A 163 4.83 -6.06 -9.29
CA GLN A 163 3.73 -5.62 -10.14
C GLN A 163 2.65 -5.00 -9.28
N PHE A 164 2.21 -3.81 -9.67
CA PHE A 164 1.09 -3.13 -9.05
C PHE A 164 -0.12 -3.14 -9.95
N ILE A 165 -1.29 -3.21 -9.34
CA ILE A 165 -2.59 -3.17 -9.99
C ILE A 165 -3.46 -2.19 -9.22
N ALA A 166 -3.85 -1.09 -9.88
CA ALA A 166 -4.79 -0.12 -9.33
C ALA A 166 -6.22 -0.48 -9.74
N LEU A 167 -7.14 -0.47 -8.79
CA LEU A 167 -8.53 -0.90 -8.93
C LEU A 167 -9.47 0.23 -8.51
N ASP A 168 -10.58 0.39 -9.23
CA ASP A 168 -11.68 1.28 -8.84
C ASP A 168 -12.67 0.60 -7.88
N SER A 169 -13.71 1.32 -7.47
CA SER A 169 -14.75 0.82 -6.55
C SER A 169 -15.65 -0.27 -7.13
N ALA A 170 -15.62 -0.49 -8.44
CA ALA A 170 -16.26 -1.64 -9.09
C ALA A 170 -15.31 -2.86 -9.17
N GLY A 171 -14.05 -2.69 -8.77
CA GLY A 171 -13.00 -3.69 -8.88
C GLY A 171 -12.49 -3.87 -10.30
N SER A 172 -12.66 -2.86 -11.14
CA SER A 172 -12.08 -2.80 -12.48
C SER A 172 -10.64 -2.32 -12.40
N GLU A 173 -9.76 -2.94 -13.18
CA GLU A 173 -8.37 -2.48 -13.31
C GLU A 173 -8.33 -1.15 -14.04
N MET A 174 -7.80 -0.14 -13.35
CA MET A 174 -7.57 1.19 -13.91
C MET A 174 -6.20 1.27 -14.55
N ASN A 175 -5.20 0.67 -13.90
CA ASN A 175 -3.81 0.77 -14.33
C ASN A 175 -2.95 -0.36 -13.75
N ARG A 176 -1.83 -0.62 -14.41
CA ARG A 176 -0.84 -1.62 -14.04
C ARG A 176 0.57 -1.12 -14.34
N PHE A 177 1.46 -1.32 -13.39
CA PHE A 177 2.85 -0.92 -13.51
C PHE A 177 3.77 -1.93 -12.84
N SER A 178 5.02 -1.99 -13.28
CA SER A 178 6.02 -2.92 -12.76
C SER A 178 7.33 -2.21 -12.45
N PHE A 179 7.97 -2.65 -11.36
CA PHE A 179 9.28 -2.18 -10.95
C PHE A 179 10.15 -3.34 -10.57
N ASP A 180 11.42 -3.24 -10.92
CA ASP A 180 12.42 -4.26 -10.65
C ASP A 180 13.11 -3.99 -9.29
N ASN A 181 12.30 -3.80 -8.24
CA ASN A 181 12.74 -3.58 -6.86
C ASN A 181 11.84 -4.36 -5.88
N ILE A 182 12.36 -4.64 -4.68
CA ILE A 182 11.59 -5.21 -3.57
C ILE A 182 10.76 -4.10 -2.95
N VAL A 183 9.45 -4.28 -2.93
CA VAL A 183 8.55 -3.35 -2.24
C VAL A 183 8.26 -3.84 -0.83
N CYS A 184 8.56 -3.00 0.16
CA CYS A 184 8.42 -3.34 1.59
C CYS A 184 7.24 -2.63 2.27
N GLY A 185 6.63 -1.65 1.60
CA GLY A 185 5.47 -0.95 2.09
C GLY A 185 4.87 -0.08 0.99
N ILE A 186 3.54 -0.01 0.96
CA ILE A 186 2.78 0.77 -0.01
C ILE A 186 1.78 1.64 0.74
N SER A 187 1.50 2.82 0.20
CA SER A 187 0.38 3.62 0.64
C SER A 187 -0.25 4.36 -0.54
N ILE A 188 -1.57 4.49 -0.53
CA ILE A 188 -2.33 5.23 -1.54
C ILE A 188 -2.89 6.53 -0.93
N SER A 189 -2.90 7.60 -1.71
CA SER A 189 -3.41 8.90 -1.26
C SER A 189 -4.90 8.86 -0.95
N ASP A 190 -5.35 9.80 -0.10
CA ASP A 190 -6.76 9.90 0.31
C ASP A 190 -7.73 9.97 -0.88
N ASP A 191 -7.32 10.63 -1.97
CA ASP A 191 -8.06 10.79 -3.22
C ASP A 191 -7.84 9.64 -4.23
N GLY A 192 -6.96 8.69 -3.92
CA GLY A 192 -6.60 7.55 -4.76
C GLY A 192 -5.76 7.89 -5.98
N ARG A 193 -5.27 9.12 -6.11
CA ARG A 193 -4.49 9.54 -7.28
C ARG A 193 -3.05 9.06 -7.24
N TYR A 194 -2.44 9.02 -6.06
CA TYR A 194 -1.02 8.73 -5.91
C TYR A 194 -0.80 7.44 -5.14
N VAL A 195 0.21 6.67 -5.57
CA VAL A 195 0.76 5.56 -4.80
C VAL A 195 2.19 5.90 -4.46
N ALA A 196 2.52 5.73 -3.20
CA ALA A 196 3.87 5.83 -2.71
C ALA A 196 4.31 4.49 -2.13
N PHE A 197 5.53 4.08 -2.42
CA PHE A 197 6.05 2.84 -1.90
C PHE A 197 7.54 2.94 -1.63
N ASN A 198 7.92 2.23 -0.58
CA ASN A 198 9.31 2.03 -0.23
C ASN A 198 9.87 0.89 -1.08
N PHE A 199 11.06 1.10 -1.61
CA PHE A 199 11.78 0.09 -2.37
C PHE A 199 13.16 -0.18 -1.78
N THR A 200 13.63 -1.41 -1.93
CA THR A 200 15.01 -1.81 -1.71
C THR A 200 15.44 -2.77 -2.80
N ASP A 201 16.71 -2.76 -3.17
CA ASP A 201 17.25 -3.72 -4.13
C ASP A 201 17.51 -5.10 -3.51
N ARG A 202 17.69 -5.19 -2.17
CA ARG A 202 17.91 -6.46 -1.44
C ARG A 202 17.39 -6.44 0.00
N PHE A 203 17.22 -7.65 0.58
CA PHE A 203 17.15 -7.83 2.03
C PHE A 203 18.58 -7.77 2.59
N GLU A 204 18.79 -6.99 3.66
CA GLU A 204 19.97 -7.12 4.50
C GLU A 204 19.90 -8.47 5.23
N ASP A 205 20.35 -9.55 4.58
CA ASP A 205 20.74 -10.74 5.31
C ASP A 205 22.16 -10.47 5.82
N GLY A 206 22.24 -10.27 7.14
CA GLY A 206 23.36 -9.64 7.82
C GLY A 206 24.74 -10.14 7.41
N GLU A 207 25.67 -9.19 7.46
CA GLU A 207 27.14 -9.31 7.45
C GLU A 207 27.87 -8.77 6.22
N GLU A 208 27.21 -8.44 5.11
CA GLU A 208 27.85 -7.67 4.03
C GLU A 208 27.09 -6.39 3.70
N GLU A 209 27.77 -5.25 3.89
CA GLU A 209 27.42 -3.91 3.39
C GLU A 209 27.43 -3.89 1.83
N GLN A 210 26.60 -4.70 1.19
CA GLN A 210 26.25 -4.41 -0.20
C GLN A 210 25.25 -3.27 -0.17
N VAL A 211 25.64 -2.14 -0.77
CA VAL A 211 24.90 -0.88 -0.81
C VAL A 211 23.49 -1.12 -1.34
N ALA A 212 22.54 -1.42 -0.44
CA ALA A 212 21.14 -1.54 -0.81
C ALA A 212 20.66 -0.14 -1.20
N LEU A 213 20.45 0.10 -2.51
CA LEU A 213 19.72 1.27 -2.92
C LEU A 213 18.31 1.11 -2.37
N SER A 214 17.94 2.07 -1.54
CA SER A 214 16.74 2.01 -0.73
C SER A 214 16.14 3.41 -0.77
N GLY A 215 14.83 3.51 -0.94
CA GLY A 215 14.20 4.81 -1.07
C GLY A 215 12.71 4.73 -1.29
N ILE A 216 12.18 5.80 -1.86
CA ILE A 216 10.75 5.94 -2.14
C ILE A 216 10.52 6.24 -3.61
N LYS A 217 9.50 5.59 -4.15
CA LYS A 217 8.90 5.94 -5.44
C LYS A 217 7.47 6.42 -5.24
N ILE A 218 7.08 7.43 -6.02
CA ILE A 218 5.73 7.99 -6.02
C ILE A 218 5.22 8.02 -7.45
N ILE A 219 4.00 7.53 -7.66
CA ILE A 219 3.37 7.40 -8.97
C ILE A 219 2.03 8.09 -8.97
N ASP A 220 1.73 8.79 -10.07
CA ASP A 220 0.37 9.21 -10.41
C ASP A 220 -0.32 8.06 -11.14
N ILE A 221 -1.31 7.44 -10.48
CA ILE A 221 -2.07 6.30 -11.02
C ILE A 221 -2.81 6.72 -12.30
N VAL A 222 -3.29 7.95 -12.39
CA VAL A 222 -4.13 8.40 -13.51
C VAL A 222 -3.29 8.60 -14.76
N SER A 223 -2.12 9.23 -14.62
CA SER A 223 -1.22 9.46 -15.77
C SER A 223 -0.25 8.30 -16.04
N ASN A 224 -0.17 7.32 -15.13
CA ASN A 224 0.82 6.24 -15.12
C ASN A 224 2.28 6.74 -15.10
N GLN A 225 2.55 7.85 -14.40
CA GLN A 225 3.88 8.46 -14.37
C GLN A 225 4.55 8.30 -13.02
N LEU A 226 5.82 7.89 -13.05
CA LEU A 226 6.72 7.98 -11.92
C LEU A 226 7.08 9.45 -11.68
N ILE A 227 6.58 10.02 -10.58
CA ILE A 227 6.79 11.42 -10.20
C ILE A 227 8.07 11.56 -9.38
N VAL A 228 8.32 10.60 -8.49
CA VAL A 228 9.48 10.64 -7.59
C VAL A 228 10.17 9.30 -7.63
N ASN A 229 11.50 9.35 -7.74
CA ASN A 229 12.41 8.25 -7.46
C ASN A 229 13.56 8.82 -6.64
N LYS A 230 13.48 8.69 -5.30
CA LYS A 230 14.46 9.30 -4.39
C LYS A 230 15.04 8.27 -3.45
N GLU A 231 16.36 8.16 -3.44
CA GLU A 231 17.10 7.36 -2.47
C GLU A 231 16.96 7.97 -1.07
N ILE A 232 16.61 7.13 -0.09
CA ILE A 232 16.57 7.47 1.33
C ILE A 232 17.21 6.29 2.08
N LYS A 233 18.47 6.48 2.48
CA LYS A 233 19.21 5.50 3.28
C LYS A 233 18.55 5.29 4.64
N ASN A 234 18.69 4.08 5.17
CA ASN A 234 18.16 3.66 6.48
C ASN A 234 16.65 3.85 6.65
N HIS A 235 15.87 3.93 5.57
CA HIS A 235 14.44 4.24 5.67
C HIS A 235 13.64 3.13 6.37
N ASN A 236 12.55 3.52 7.06
CA ASN A 236 11.63 2.58 7.69
C ASN A 236 10.64 2.07 6.65
N CYS A 237 10.10 0.86 6.83
CA CYS A 237 9.20 0.25 5.84
C CYS A 237 7.84 0.96 5.69
N GLY A 238 7.52 1.96 6.52
CA GLY A 238 6.24 2.67 6.47
C GLY A 238 6.27 3.90 5.56
N VAL A 239 5.31 3.97 4.64
CA VAL A 239 4.93 5.19 3.92
C VAL A 239 3.56 5.63 4.42
N ASN A 240 3.41 6.92 4.72
CA ASN A 240 2.12 7.49 5.12
C ASN A 240 1.73 8.60 4.15
N ILE A 241 0.43 8.75 3.88
CA ILE A 241 -0.08 9.81 3.03
C ILE A 241 -1.16 10.57 3.76
N TYR A 242 -1.06 11.89 3.78
CA TYR A 242 -2.07 12.80 4.28
C TYR A 242 -2.36 13.84 3.20
N LYS A 243 -3.56 13.78 2.61
CA LYS A 243 -3.90 14.61 1.44
C LYS A 243 -2.84 14.44 0.33
N SER A 244 -2.13 15.52 -0.02
CA SER A 244 -1.08 15.56 -1.04
C SER A 244 0.34 15.44 -0.48
N ILE A 245 0.48 15.20 0.83
CA ILE A 245 1.79 15.09 1.49
C ILE A 245 2.05 13.62 1.80
N ILE A 246 3.13 13.10 1.23
CA ILE A 246 3.63 11.75 1.48
C ILE A 246 4.79 11.87 2.46
N TRP A 247 4.83 11.03 3.48
CA TRP A 247 5.83 11.09 4.53
C TRP A 247 6.49 9.73 4.77
N VAL A 248 7.81 9.74 4.83
CA VAL A 248 8.67 8.61 5.19
C VAL A 248 9.56 9.01 6.37
N GLY A 249 9.64 8.15 7.38
CA GLY A 249 10.65 8.23 8.44
C GLY A 249 11.75 7.19 8.21
N THR A 250 12.94 7.43 8.75
CA THR A 250 14.02 6.43 8.77
C THR A 250 14.03 5.66 10.08
N ARG A 251 14.67 4.49 10.05
CA ARG A 251 15.20 3.87 11.27
C ARG A 251 16.16 4.86 11.94
N THR A 252 16.34 4.66 13.24
CA THR A 252 17.27 5.44 14.03
C THR A 252 18.71 5.15 13.61
N TYR A 253 19.53 6.18 13.46
CA TYR A 253 20.96 6.07 13.15
C TYR A 253 21.78 7.14 13.88
N ILE A 254 23.11 6.98 13.88
CA ILE A 254 24.04 7.97 14.43
C ILE A 254 24.46 8.92 13.30
N ASN A 255 24.19 10.21 13.44
CA ASN A 255 24.58 11.20 12.44
C ASN A 255 26.04 11.68 12.64
N ASN A 256 26.51 12.57 11.77
CA ASN A 256 27.87 13.09 11.78
C ASN A 256 28.26 13.85 13.06
N ASN A 257 27.27 14.26 13.87
CA ASN A 257 27.47 14.92 15.16
C ASN A 257 27.44 13.92 16.33
N ASN A 258 27.51 12.62 16.05
CA ASN A 258 27.43 11.54 17.02
C ASN A 258 26.11 11.53 17.84
N ALA A 259 25.03 12.10 17.27
CA ALA A 259 23.71 12.11 17.87
C ALA A 259 22.84 10.99 17.29
N GLN A 260 22.05 10.35 18.15
CA GLN A 260 21.09 9.33 17.73
C GLN A 260 19.80 9.99 17.22
N VAL A 261 19.54 9.87 15.92
CA VAL A 261 18.48 10.60 15.22
C VAL A 261 17.63 9.70 14.33
N SER A 262 16.44 10.16 13.98
CA SER A 262 15.64 9.65 12.87
C SER A 262 15.39 10.77 11.85
N LYS A 263 15.61 10.49 10.57
CA LYS A 263 15.37 11.42 9.47
C LYS A 263 13.96 11.25 8.94
N HIS A 264 13.27 12.36 8.72
CA HIS A 264 11.93 12.36 8.15
C HIS A 264 11.92 13.21 6.89
N VAL A 265 11.33 12.66 5.84
CA VAL A 265 11.22 13.29 4.53
C VAL A 265 9.75 13.38 4.15
N TYR A 266 9.30 14.58 3.81
CA TYR A 266 7.93 14.90 3.45
C TYR A 266 7.90 15.39 2.00
N PHE A 267 7.12 14.73 1.15
CA PHE A 267 6.94 15.06 -0.26
C PHE A 267 5.59 15.75 -0.43
N ASP A 268 5.61 17.06 -0.63
CA ASP A 268 4.43 17.85 -0.89
C ASP A 268 4.22 17.98 -2.40
N LEU A 269 3.45 17.05 -2.94
CA LEU A 269 3.17 16.96 -4.37
C LEU A 269 2.42 18.20 -4.91
N LYS A 270 1.65 18.87 -4.04
CA LYS A 270 0.87 20.04 -4.46
C LYS A 270 1.77 21.26 -4.66
N ASN A 271 2.67 21.51 -3.70
CA ASN A 271 3.59 22.64 -3.77
C ASN A 271 4.89 22.32 -4.50
N LYS A 272 5.05 21.07 -4.95
CA LYS A 272 6.26 20.57 -5.63
C LYS A 272 7.53 20.73 -4.78
N LYS A 273 7.44 20.43 -3.48
CA LYS A 273 8.55 20.55 -2.53
C LYS A 273 8.81 19.26 -1.78
N ILE A 274 10.06 19.10 -1.35
CA ILE A 274 10.51 18.07 -0.41
C ILE A 274 11.01 18.78 0.84
N TYR A 275 10.53 18.36 2.00
CA TYR A 275 10.95 18.87 3.30
C TYR A 275 11.66 17.77 4.09
N THR A 276 12.87 18.05 4.56
CA THR A 276 13.71 17.08 5.27
C THR A 276 14.12 17.62 6.63
N ARG A 277 13.99 16.79 7.67
CA ARG A 277 14.50 17.09 9.01
C ARG A 277 14.91 15.84 9.77
N GLU A 278 15.99 15.95 10.53
CA GLU A 278 16.38 14.97 11.55
C GLU A 278 15.75 15.34 12.90
N PHE A 279 15.20 14.35 13.59
CA PHE A 279 14.67 14.45 14.94
C PHE A 279 15.53 13.62 15.88
N ASP A 280 15.76 14.14 17.09
CA ASP A 280 16.36 13.36 18.17
C ASP A 280 15.49 12.13 18.47
N ALA A 281 16.06 10.94 18.27
CA ALA A 281 15.34 9.68 18.43
C ALA A 281 14.95 9.42 19.88
N CYS A 282 15.68 9.96 20.85
CA CYS A 282 15.37 9.87 22.27
C CYS A 282 14.22 10.80 22.68
N CYS A 283 13.95 11.85 21.90
CA CYS A 283 12.82 12.74 22.12
C CYS A 283 11.57 12.27 21.36
N LEU A 284 11.71 11.73 20.16
CA LEU A 284 10.60 11.54 19.23
C LEU A 284 9.52 10.56 19.75
N GLY A 285 8.37 11.09 20.17
CA GLY A 285 7.21 10.30 20.62
C GLY A 285 6.18 10.10 19.51
N LYS A 286 5.40 11.16 19.20
CA LYS A 286 4.35 11.13 18.18
C LYS A 286 4.49 12.30 17.22
N LEU A 287 4.27 12.03 15.94
CA LEU A 287 4.18 13.05 14.90
C LEU A 287 2.73 13.16 14.42
N LYS A 288 2.27 14.40 14.26
CA LYS A 288 1.00 14.71 13.61
C LYS A 288 1.24 15.69 12.47
N LEU A 289 0.91 15.24 11.27
CA LEU A 289 1.10 16.01 10.04
C LEU A 289 -0.03 17.03 9.83
N PHE A 290 0.33 18.21 9.36
CA PHE A 290 -0.55 19.30 8.95
C PHE A 290 -0.18 19.75 7.52
N ALA A 291 -0.99 20.62 6.93
CA ALA A 291 -0.72 21.12 5.58
C ALA A 291 0.53 22.02 5.48
N ASP A 292 0.91 22.65 6.58
CA ASP A 292 1.99 23.65 6.68
C ASP A 292 3.16 23.19 7.56
N GLY A 293 3.11 21.99 8.11
CA GLY A 293 4.14 21.51 9.02
C GLY A 293 3.73 20.30 9.84
N VAL A 294 4.40 20.13 10.98
CA VAL A 294 4.27 18.93 11.82
C VAL A 294 4.23 19.34 13.29
N SER A 295 3.30 18.75 14.05
CA SER A 295 3.37 18.79 15.51
C SER A 295 4.17 17.58 15.98
N VAL A 296 5.11 17.85 16.87
CA VAL A 296 5.94 16.85 17.54
C VAL A 296 5.50 16.80 18.99
N SER A 297 5.19 15.59 19.48
CA SER A 297 5.05 15.32 20.90
C SER A 297 6.22 14.45 21.31
N CYS A 298 7.06 14.97 22.20
CA CYS A 298 8.20 14.23 22.71
C CYS A 298 7.80 13.24 23.81
N ILE A 299 8.63 12.22 24.00
CA ILE A 299 8.49 11.21 25.04
C ILE A 299 8.52 11.85 26.44
N THR A 300 9.22 12.97 26.60
CA THR A 300 9.26 13.78 27.82
C THR A 300 7.95 14.49 28.16
N GLY A 301 6.96 14.48 27.26
CA GLY A 301 5.67 15.15 27.42
C GLY A 301 5.60 16.56 26.82
N GLU A 302 6.75 17.13 26.43
CA GLU A 302 6.77 18.40 25.70
C GLU A 302 6.15 18.25 24.31
N SER A 303 5.49 19.30 23.82
CA SER A 303 4.95 19.33 22.46
C SER A 303 5.19 20.68 21.81
N PHE A 304 5.61 20.66 20.55
CA PHE A 304 5.87 21.85 19.76
C PHE A 304 5.47 21.64 18.30
N ARG A 305 5.31 22.74 17.58
CA ARG A 305 4.94 22.74 16.16
C ARG A 305 6.10 23.29 15.34
N LEU A 306 6.43 22.57 14.28
CA LEU A 306 7.42 22.96 13.29
C LEU A 306 6.70 23.31 11.99
N SER A 307 7.16 24.38 11.33
CA SER A 307 6.66 24.82 10.03
C SER A 307 7.61 24.35 8.93
N PHE A 308 7.04 23.84 7.84
CA PHE A 308 7.83 23.34 6.69
C PHE A 308 8.75 24.39 6.09
N LEU A 309 8.36 25.67 6.13
CA LEU A 309 9.12 26.75 5.48
C LEU A 309 10.29 27.27 6.33
N SER A 310 10.29 27.04 7.65
CA SER A 310 11.28 27.60 8.57
C SER A 310 12.15 26.54 9.24
N ASP A 311 11.60 25.34 9.46
CA ASP A 311 12.21 24.34 10.32
C ASP A 311 12.78 23.15 9.54
N PHE A 312 12.69 23.14 8.21
CA PHE A 312 13.09 22.01 7.38
C PHE A 312 14.07 22.45 6.30
N ILE A 313 14.93 21.51 5.88
CA ILE A 313 15.66 21.65 4.63
C ILE A 313 14.65 21.49 3.50
N VAL A 314 14.64 22.43 2.57
CA VAL A 314 13.66 22.49 1.48
C VAL A 314 14.35 22.25 0.15
N GLU A 315 13.81 21.33 -0.64
CA GLU A 315 14.24 21.03 -2.00
C GLU A 315 13.03 21.09 -2.95
N ASP A 316 13.26 21.35 -4.23
CA ASP A 316 12.22 21.17 -5.25
C ASP A 316 12.00 19.68 -5.52
N LEU A 317 10.74 19.32 -5.81
CA LEU A 317 10.44 18.02 -6.40
C LEU A 317 11.02 17.97 -7.83
N PRO A 318 11.73 16.88 -8.19
CA PRO A 318 12.43 16.75 -9.46
C PRO A 318 11.49 16.70 -10.68
#